data_AF-A0A7V0VYX7-F1
#
_entry.id   AF-A0A7V0VYX7-F1
#
_cell.length_a   1.000
_cell.length_b   1.000
_cell.length_c   1.000
_cell.angle_alpha   90.00
_cell.angle_beta   90.00
_cell.angle_gamma   90.00
#
_symmetry.space_group_name_H-M   'P 1'
#
loop_
_entity.id
_entity.type
_entity.pdbx_description
1 polymer ?
#
loop_
_entity_poly.entity_id
_entity_poly.type
_entity_poly.pdbx_seq_one_letter_code
_entity_poly.pdbx_strand_id
1 'polypeptide(L)'
;MNIKPGFTPLFNGKDLSGWVGDTKYWSVEDECIVARSVDRLDRNLFLWTEKEYSNFVMSCEVKLLGFNSGIQFRSTVDANGFMAGYQADIGNGC
;
A
#
# COMPACT_ATOMS: atom_id res chain seq x y z
N MET A 1 17.32 2.21 -6.68
CA MET A 1 16.13 2.67 -7.43
C MET A 1 16.43 3.96 -8.18
N ASN A 2 16.13 4.05 -9.48
CA ASN A 2 16.23 5.30 -10.23
C ASN A 2 14.96 6.12 -10.01
N ILE A 3 15.06 7.18 -9.21
CA ILE A 3 13.94 8.09 -8.94
C ILE A 3 13.73 8.97 -10.18
N LYS A 4 12.49 9.01 -10.70
CA LYS A 4 12.13 9.88 -11.82
C LYS A 4 12.30 11.36 -11.42
N PRO A 5 12.85 12.24 -12.27
CA PRO A 5 12.94 13.67 -11.97
C PRO A 5 11.60 14.25 -11.52
N GLY A 6 11.60 15.00 -10.41
CA GLY A 6 10.38 15.59 -9.82
C GLY A 6 9.59 14.66 -8.90
N PHE A 7 10.03 13.41 -8.69
CA PHE A 7 9.43 12.51 -7.71
C PHE A 7 10.23 12.48 -6.41
N THR A 8 9.53 12.35 -5.30
CA THR A 8 10.11 12.06 -3.99
C THR A 8 9.77 10.61 -3.62
N PRO A 9 10.72 9.80 -3.12
CA PRO A 9 10.43 8.45 -2.68
C PRO A 9 9.33 8.42 -1.61
N LEU A 10 8.30 7.61 -1.83
CA LEU A 10 7.27 7.35 -0.83
C LEU A 10 7.70 6.25 0.15
N PHE A 11 8.46 5.27 -0.35
CA PHE A 11 9.03 4.17 0.43
C PHE A 11 10.55 4.33 0.52
N ASN A 12 11.11 4.02 1.69
CA ASN A 12 12.53 4.21 1.98
C ASN A 12 13.42 3.04 1.54
N GLY A 13 12.84 1.93 1.06
CA GLY A 13 13.58 0.74 0.62
C GLY A 13 14.00 -0.21 1.75
N LYS A 14 13.71 0.11 3.01
CA LYS A 14 14.31 -0.56 4.19
C LYS A 14 13.29 -1.06 5.18
N ASP A 15 12.30 -0.23 5.53
CA ASP A 15 11.33 -0.52 6.57
C ASP A 15 10.05 0.30 6.38
N LEU A 16 9.06 0.06 7.23
CA LEU A 16 7.75 0.72 7.17
C LEU A 16 7.72 2.07 7.90
N SER A 17 8.86 2.74 8.13
CA SER A 17 8.86 4.09 8.71
C SER A 17 8.05 5.05 7.85
N GLY A 18 7.12 5.79 8.46
CA GLY A 18 6.18 6.67 7.77
C GLY A 18 4.91 5.96 7.25
N TRP A 19 4.73 4.68 7.60
CA TRP A 19 3.53 3.90 7.29
C TRP A 19 2.87 3.39 8.58
N VAL A 20 1.54 3.25 8.52
CA VAL A 20 0.70 2.70 9.58
C VAL A 20 -0.01 1.47 9.03
N GLY A 21 0.04 0.37 9.79
CA GLY A 21 -0.57 -0.90 9.43
C GLY A 21 -0.12 -2.01 10.38
N ASP A 22 -0.73 -3.20 10.24
CA ASP A 22 -0.40 -4.36 11.07
C ASP A 22 0.78 -5.13 10.47
N THR A 23 1.91 -5.16 11.20
CA THR A 23 3.15 -5.84 10.80
C THR A 23 3.05 -7.35 10.75
N LYS A 24 1.95 -7.93 11.23
CA LYS A 24 1.61 -9.34 10.98
C LYS A 24 1.38 -9.62 9.49
N TYR A 25 0.86 -8.65 8.74
CA TYR A 25 0.49 -8.81 7.32
C TYR A 25 1.39 -8.02 6.38
N TRP A 26 2.08 -6.99 6.88
CA TRP A 26 2.93 -6.10 6.09
C TRP A 26 4.37 -6.18 6.57
N SER A 27 5.28 -6.48 5.65
CA SER A 27 6.73 -6.55 5.89
C SER A 27 7.50 -5.83 4.78
N VAL A 28 8.82 -5.75 4.94
CA VAL A 28 9.75 -5.36 3.88
C VAL A 28 10.68 -6.52 3.59
N GLU A 29 10.75 -6.94 2.33
CA GLU A 29 11.62 -8.00 1.83
C GLU A 29 12.17 -7.60 0.47
N ASP A 30 13.46 -7.82 0.22
CA ASP A 30 14.14 -7.48 -1.03
C ASP A 30 13.84 -6.06 -1.51
N GLU A 31 13.93 -5.08 -0.59
CA GLU A 31 13.63 -3.66 -0.85
C GLU A 31 12.22 -3.39 -1.38
N CYS A 32 11.27 -4.28 -1.09
CA CYS A 32 9.86 -4.18 -1.47
C CYS A 32 8.97 -4.23 -0.24
N ILE A 33 7.89 -3.44 -0.25
CA ILE A 33 6.78 -3.67 0.69
C ILE A 33 6.06 -4.95 0.27
N VAL A 34 5.89 -5.88 1.19
CA VAL A 34 5.23 -7.16 0.92
C VAL A 34 4.01 -7.33 1.81
N ALA A 35 2.88 -7.63 1.19
CA ALA A 35 1.64 -8.01 1.85
C ALA A 35 1.47 -9.53 1.80
N ARG A 36 1.18 -10.16 2.95
CA ARG A 36 0.82 -11.59 3.01
C ARG A 36 -0.39 -11.82 3.90
N SER A 37 -1.30 -12.65 3.39
CA SER A 37 -2.33 -13.33 4.19
C SER A 37 -2.09 -14.83 4.09
N VAL A 38 -2.01 -15.50 5.25
CA VAL A 38 -1.85 -16.96 5.33
C VAL A 38 -3.19 -17.69 5.39
N ASP A 39 -4.21 -16.99 5.89
CA ASP A 39 -5.59 -17.46 6.04
C ASP A 39 -6.56 -16.51 5.34
N ARG A 40 -7.80 -16.95 5.17
CA ARG A 40 -8.89 -16.09 4.73
C ARG A 40 -9.04 -14.92 5.71
N LEU A 41 -9.01 -13.70 5.17
CA LEU A 41 -9.30 -12.50 5.93
C LEU A 41 -10.81 -12.24 5.96
N ASP A 42 -11.36 -11.91 7.12
CA ASP A 42 -12.76 -11.51 7.28
C ASP A 42 -13.03 -10.07 6.80
N ARG A 43 -11.97 -9.29 6.63
CA ARG A 43 -12.00 -7.91 6.12
C ARG A 43 -10.68 -7.53 5.48
N ASN A 44 -10.69 -6.44 4.71
CA ASN A 44 -9.47 -5.85 4.18
C ASN A 44 -8.63 -5.26 5.31
N LEU A 45 -7.32 -5.48 5.22
CA LEU A 45 -6.30 -4.94 6.11
C LEU A 45 -5.35 -4.09 5.28
N PHE A 46 -5.18 -2.84 5.68
CA PHE A 46 -4.50 -1.83 4.88
C PHE A 46 -3.16 -1.44 5.49
N LEU A 47 -2.29 -0.92 4.63
CA LEU A 47 -1.10 -0.16 4.99
C LEU A 47 -1.27 1.23 4.36
N TRP A 48 -1.08 2.29 5.13
CA TRP A 48 -1.22 3.66 4.65
C TRP A 48 -0.11 4.57 5.18
N THR A 49 0.07 5.71 4.53
CA THR A 49 1.09 6.69 4.92
C THR A 49 0.64 7.47 6.15
N GLU A 50 1.55 7.80 7.06
CA GLU A 50 1.28 8.75 8.16
C GLU A 50 0.94 10.15 7.63
N LYS A 51 1.49 10.50 6.46
CA LYS A 51 1.25 11.77 5.78
C LYS A 51 0.04 11.71 4.88
N GLU A 52 -0.66 12.82 4.79
CA GLU A 52 -1.73 13.04 3.80
C GLU A 52 -1.20 13.79 2.58
N TYR A 53 -1.78 13.49 1.42
CA TYR A 53 -1.41 14.07 0.14
C TYR A 53 -2.64 14.57 -0.60
N SER A 54 -2.58 15.79 -1.13
CA SER A 54 -3.67 16.40 -1.89
C SER A 54 -3.53 16.13 -3.39
N ASN A 55 -2.74 16.92 -4.11
CA ASN A 55 -2.48 16.75 -5.53
C ASN A 55 -1.13 16.10 -5.73
N PHE A 56 -1.11 14.95 -6.40
CA PHE A 56 0.11 14.18 -6.60
C PHE A 56 0.06 13.38 -7.90
N VAL A 57 1.24 13.01 -8.38
CA VAL A 57 1.43 11.93 -9.34
C VAL A 57 2.18 10.82 -8.59
N MET A 58 1.60 9.62 -8.56
CA MET A 58 2.21 8.46 -7.91
C MET A 58 2.59 7.43 -8.98
N SER A 59 3.77 6.84 -8.82
CA SER A 59 4.27 5.77 -9.67
C SER A 59 4.82 4.68 -8.77
N CYS A 60 4.42 3.44 -9.00
CA CYS A 60 4.95 2.26 -8.34
C CYS A 60 4.92 1.07 -9.30
N GLU A 61 5.71 0.06 -9.00
CA GLU A 61 5.62 -1.25 -9.65
C GLU A 61 4.98 -2.22 -8.67
N VAL A 62 4.13 -3.11 -9.17
CA VAL A 62 3.42 -4.09 -8.33
C VAL A 62 3.58 -5.47 -8.93
N LYS A 63 3.84 -6.45 -8.07
CA LYS A 63 3.83 -7.86 -8.41
C LYS A 63 2.76 -8.56 -7.59
N LEU A 64 1.73 -9.07 -8.26
CA LEU A 64 0.68 -9.86 -7.63
C LEU A 64 1.01 -11.36 -7.75
N LEU A 65 1.10 -12.04 -6.62
CA LEU A 65 1.28 -13.51 -6.55
C LEU A 65 0.00 -14.25 -6.07
N GLY A 66 -1.07 -13.50 -5.79
CA GLY A 66 -2.35 -14.02 -5.31
C GLY A 66 -3.53 -13.56 -6.17
N PHE A 67 -4.68 -13.32 -5.54
CA PHE A 67 -5.94 -13.08 -6.25
C PHE A 67 -6.29 -11.60 -6.44
N ASN A 68 -6.12 -10.78 -5.40
CA ASN A 68 -6.59 -9.40 -5.37
C ASN A 68 -5.69 -8.52 -4.49
N SER A 69 -5.47 -7.30 -4.93
CA SER A 69 -4.90 -6.19 -4.18
C SER A 69 -5.45 -4.88 -4.77
N GLY A 70 -4.97 -3.75 -4.26
CA GLY A 70 -5.34 -2.44 -4.78
C GLY A 70 -4.57 -1.35 -4.08
N ILE A 71 -4.44 -0.21 -4.75
CA ILE A 71 -3.91 1.01 -4.15
C ILE A 71 -5.06 1.99 -4.00
N GLN A 72 -5.43 2.25 -2.76
CA GLN A 72 -6.40 3.28 -2.46
C GLN A 72 -5.76 4.66 -2.33
N PHE A 73 -6.50 5.68 -2.73
CA PHE A 73 -6.08 7.07 -2.63
C PHE A 73 -7.25 7.98 -2.30
N ARG A 74 -6.93 9.09 -1.60
CA ARG A 74 -7.93 10.01 -1.03
C ARG A 74 -8.90 9.30 -0.09
N SER A 75 -8.43 8.27 0.60
CA SER A 75 -9.24 7.50 1.53
C SER A 75 -9.40 8.21 2.86
N THR A 76 -10.54 8.01 3.49
CA THR A 76 -10.71 8.23 4.92
C THR A 76 -10.39 6.93 5.66
N VAL A 77 -9.81 7.05 6.85
CA VAL A 77 -9.50 5.91 7.73
C VAL A 77 -10.33 6.07 9.01
N ASP A 78 -11.05 5.03 9.39
CA ASP A 78 -11.78 5.01 10.67
C ASP A 78 -10.90 4.56 11.84
N ALA A 79 -11.44 4.61 13.06
CA ALA A 79 -10.71 4.23 14.27
C ALA A 79 -10.25 2.75 14.30
N ASN A 80 -10.85 1.89 13.46
CA ASN A 80 -10.53 0.47 13.35
C ASN A 80 -9.69 0.16 12.09
N GLY A 81 -9.09 1.17 11.46
CA GLY A 81 -8.28 1.04 10.26
C GLY A 81 -9.06 0.61 9.01
N PHE A 82 -10.40 0.73 9.02
CA PHE A 82 -11.19 0.55 7.81
C PHE A 82 -11.00 1.78 6.90
N MET A 83 -10.94 1.55 5.60
CA MET A 83 -10.76 2.60 4.62
C MET A 83 -11.90 2.66 3.62
N ALA A 84 -12.30 3.88 3.30
CA ALA A 84 -13.22 4.19 2.21
C ALA A 84 -12.59 5.26 1.30
N GLY A 85 -12.48 4.97 0.01
CA GLY A 85 -11.90 5.89 -0.95
C GLY A 85 -11.90 5.33 -2.37
N TYR A 86 -11.23 6.02 -3.27
CA TYR A 86 -11.02 5.54 -4.63
C TYR A 86 -9.93 4.48 -4.63
N GLN A 87 -10.06 3.47 -5.50
CA GLN A 87 -9.11 2.37 -5.59
C GLN A 87 -8.69 2.17 -7.05
N ALA A 88 -7.39 2.02 -7.26
CA ALA A 88 -6.84 1.40 -8.46
C ALA A 88 -6.70 -0.10 -8.17
N ASP A 89 -7.57 -0.91 -8.78
CA ASP A 89 -7.62 -2.36 -8.55
C ASP A 89 -6.43 -3.09 -9.17
N ILE A 90 -6.01 -4.16 -8.52
CA ILE A 90 -4.94 -5.06 -8.97
C ILE A 90 -5.43 -6.49 -8.81
N GLY A 91 -5.75 -7.16 -9.91
CA GLY A 91 -6.26 -8.53 -9.87
C GLY A 91 -6.79 -8.99 -11.21
N ASN A 92 -7.43 -10.16 -11.21
CA ASN A 92 -8.11 -10.67 -12.39
C ASN A 92 -9.41 -9.87 -12.63
N GLY A 93 -9.60 -9.37 -13.86
CA GLY A 93 -10.80 -8.63 -14.26
C GLY A 93 -10.67 -7.11 -14.20
N CYS A 94 -9.47 -6.59 -13.95
CA CYS A 94 -9.08 -5.20 -14.22
C CYS A 94 -8.83 -4.97 -15.71
#